data_AF-A0A958MDB1-F1
#
_entry.id   AF-A0A958MDB1-F1
#
_cell.length_a   1.000
_cell.length_b   1.000
_cell.length_c   1.000
_cell.angle_alpha   90.00
_cell.angle_beta   90.00
_cell.angle_gamma   90.00
#
_symmetry.space_group_name_H-M   'P 1'
#
loop_
_entity.id
_entity.type
_entity.pdbx_description
1 polymer ?
#
loop_
_entity_poly.entity_id
_entity_poly.type
_entity_poly.pdbx_seq_one_letter_code
_entity_poly.pdbx_strand_id
1 'polypeptide(L)'
;MNKVIASLIVICAFGLIAYSSPQVQFFTKPKHQRLYKLWKADMDNLAKKDEFKKLFLNIGKIEFEFPDPQVAEELGDLGSPFVKRDGANYVLKIEIIRWIHGNRYGYVIQHNIFDLSDDKLFEFGRTYKVGWIW
;
A
#
# COMPACT_ATOMS: atom_id res chain seq x y z
N MET A 1 8.61 -46.48 -18.02
CA MET A 1 8.85 -45.18 -17.33
C MET A 1 8.86 -45.46 -15.83
N ASN A 2 9.97 -45.22 -15.13
CA ASN A 2 10.14 -45.62 -13.74
C ASN A 2 9.16 -44.85 -12.84
N LYS A 3 8.41 -45.55 -11.97
CA LYS A 3 7.44 -44.91 -11.04
C LYS A 3 8.08 -43.79 -10.21
N VAL A 4 9.37 -43.93 -9.89
CA VAL A 4 10.18 -42.91 -9.20
C VAL A 4 10.33 -41.61 -10.02
N ILE A 5 10.55 -41.72 -11.34
CA ILE A 5 10.68 -40.56 -12.24
C ILE A 5 9.32 -39.85 -12.36
N ALA A 6 8.22 -40.60 -12.46
CA ALA A 6 6.88 -40.04 -12.49
C ALA A 6 6.53 -39.29 -11.18
N SER A 7 6.87 -39.85 -10.02
CA SER A 7 6.66 -39.18 -8.72
C SER A 7 7.49 -37.90 -8.56
N LEU A 8 8.74 -37.89 -9.04
CA LEU A 8 9.59 -36.69 -9.04
C LEU A 8 9.02 -35.56 -9.91
N ILE A 9 8.52 -35.88 -11.10
CA ILE A 9 7.90 -34.90 -12.01
C ILE A 9 6.66 -34.27 -11.35
N VAL A 10 5.83 -35.07 -10.68
CA VAL A 10 4.64 -34.59 -9.99
C VAL A 10 4.99 -33.64 -8.84
N ILE A 11 5.99 -33.99 -8.01
CA ILE A 11 6.45 -33.14 -6.90
C ILE A 11 7.02 -31.81 -7.44
N CYS A 12 7.84 -31.85 -8.49
CA CYS A 12 8.37 -30.65 -9.13
C CYS A 12 7.26 -29.77 -9.73
N ALA A 13 6.25 -30.37 -10.36
CA ALA A 13 5.11 -29.64 -10.91
C ALA A 13 4.29 -28.96 -9.81
N PHE A 14 4.04 -29.62 -8.68
CA PHE A 14 3.36 -29.00 -7.54
C PHE A 14 4.19 -27.88 -6.89
N GLY A 15 5.51 -28.03 -6.78
CA GLY A 15 6.41 -26.97 -6.31
C GLY A 15 6.39 -25.74 -7.22
N LEU A 16 6.39 -25.93 -8.54
CA LEU A 16 6.28 -24.85 -9.53
C LEU A 16 4.93 -24.13 -9.47
N ILE A 17 3.83 -24.88 -9.33
CA ILE A 17 2.48 -24.30 -9.22
C ILE A 17 2.36 -23.47 -7.93
N ALA A 18 2.85 -23.99 -6.79
CA ALA A 18 2.83 -23.27 -5.53
C ALA A 18 3.65 -21.96 -5.59
N TYR A 19 4.82 -22.00 -6.23
CA TYR A 19 5.68 -20.82 -6.42
C TYR A 19 5.09 -19.79 -7.38
N SER A 20 4.33 -20.24 -8.37
CA SER A 20 3.60 -19.38 -9.31
C SER A 20 2.36 -18.71 -8.71
N SER A 21 1.96 -19.09 -7.48
CA SER A 21 0.78 -18.51 -6.87
C SER A 21 0.96 -17.00 -6.64
N PRO A 22 -0.04 -16.17 -6.99
CA PRO A 22 0.03 -14.71 -6.82
C PRO A 22 0.29 -14.27 -5.38
N GLN A 23 -0.09 -15.11 -4.41
CA GLN A 23 0.08 -14.86 -2.99
C GLN A 23 1.54 -15.06 -2.56
N VAL A 24 2.21 -16.12 -3.04
CA VAL A 24 3.65 -16.31 -2.79
C VAL A 24 4.46 -15.20 -3.47
N GLN A 25 4.15 -14.88 -4.72
CA GLN A 25 4.80 -13.75 -5.43
C GLN A 25 4.56 -12.40 -4.78
N PHE A 26 3.46 -12.22 -4.03
CA PHE A 26 3.23 -11.02 -3.26
C PHE A 26 4.20 -10.93 -2.09
N PHE A 27 4.31 -11.98 -1.28
CA PHE A 27 5.15 -12.00 -0.07
C PHE A 27 6.66 -12.06 -0.34
N THR A 28 7.09 -12.32 -1.58
CA THR A 28 8.51 -12.21 -1.97
C THR A 28 8.95 -10.79 -2.34
N LYS A 29 8.01 -9.86 -2.61
CA LYS A 29 8.35 -8.46 -2.95
C LYS A 29 8.86 -7.68 -1.73
N PRO A 30 9.70 -6.64 -1.93
CA PRO A 30 10.05 -5.70 -0.86
C PRO A 30 8.81 -5.09 -0.18
N LYS A 31 8.93 -4.80 1.11
CA LYS A 31 7.82 -4.32 1.95
C LYS A 31 7.14 -3.06 1.38
N HIS A 32 7.92 -2.08 0.92
CA HIS A 32 7.41 -0.85 0.32
C HIS A 32 6.55 -1.13 -0.94
N GLN A 33 6.95 -2.10 -1.79
CA GLN A 33 6.16 -2.45 -2.97
C GLN A 33 4.86 -3.16 -2.60
N ARG A 34 4.88 -4.00 -1.56
CA ARG A 34 3.67 -4.63 -1.03
C ARG A 34 2.71 -3.59 -0.48
N LEU A 35 3.21 -2.64 0.31
CA LEU A 35 2.44 -1.53 0.84
C LEU A 35 1.82 -0.71 -0.28
N TYR A 36 2.63 -0.22 -1.23
CA TYR A 36 2.15 0.59 -2.34
C TYR A 36 1.07 -0.13 -3.16
N LYS A 37 1.26 -1.43 -3.44
CA LYS A 37 0.27 -2.22 -4.18
C LYS A 37 -1.07 -2.31 -3.44
N LEU A 38 -1.05 -2.59 -2.14
CA LEU A 38 -2.27 -2.66 -1.33
C LEU A 38 -2.94 -1.30 -1.23
N TRP A 39 -2.15 -0.27 -0.95
CA TRP A 39 -2.64 1.09 -0.80
C TRP A 39 -3.23 1.64 -2.10
N LYS A 40 -2.54 1.48 -3.22
CA LYS A 40 -3.04 1.88 -4.54
C LYS A 40 -4.35 1.19 -4.88
N ALA A 41 -4.45 -0.12 -4.65
CA ALA A 41 -5.69 -0.85 -4.92
C ALA A 41 -6.87 -0.35 -4.08
N ASP A 42 -6.65 0.01 -2.81
CA ASP A 42 -7.69 0.60 -1.98
C ASP A 42 -8.08 2.00 -2.45
N MET A 43 -7.10 2.86 -2.80
CA MET A 43 -7.38 4.21 -3.32
C MET A 43 -8.08 4.18 -4.67
N ASP A 44 -7.71 3.26 -5.57
CA ASP A 44 -8.40 3.04 -6.85
C ASP A 44 -9.87 2.63 -6.63
N ASN A 45 -10.16 1.86 -5.57
CA ASN A 45 -11.53 1.48 -5.23
C ASN A 45 -12.31 2.63 -4.59
N LEU A 46 -11.69 3.42 -3.73
CA LEU A 46 -12.31 4.63 -3.17
C LEU A 46 -12.63 5.64 -4.27
N ALA A 47 -11.72 5.84 -5.23
CA ALA A 47 -11.89 6.76 -6.36
C ALA A 47 -13.09 6.44 -7.27
N LYS A 48 -13.66 5.24 -7.18
CA LYS A 48 -14.91 4.87 -7.89
C LYS A 48 -16.16 5.46 -7.23
N LYS A 49 -16.07 5.92 -5.98
CA LYS A 49 -17.17 6.58 -5.28
C LYS A 49 -17.15 8.08 -5.59
N ASP A 50 -18.30 8.66 -5.92
CA ASP A 50 -18.39 10.05 -6.40
C ASP A 50 -17.81 11.09 -5.42
N GLU A 51 -18.00 10.88 -4.12
CA GLU A 51 -17.47 11.75 -3.06
C GLU A 51 -15.94 11.81 -3.10
N PHE A 52 -15.28 10.64 -3.03
CA PHE A 52 -13.82 10.53 -3.07
C PHE A 52 -13.25 10.95 -4.43
N LYS A 53 -13.95 10.65 -5.52
CA LYS A 53 -13.54 11.07 -6.86
C LYS A 53 -13.38 12.59 -6.94
N LYS A 54 -14.35 13.36 -6.42
CA LYS A 54 -14.26 14.83 -6.41
C LYS A 54 -13.11 15.33 -5.55
N LEU A 55 -12.91 14.75 -4.37
CA LEU A 55 -11.80 15.11 -3.48
C LEU A 55 -10.45 14.85 -4.16
N PHE A 56 -10.25 13.64 -4.70
CA PHE A 56 -8.97 13.21 -5.26
C PHE A 56 -8.60 13.98 -6.54
N LEU A 57 -9.59 14.37 -7.35
CA LEU A 57 -9.37 15.18 -8.55
C LEU A 57 -8.93 16.62 -8.24
N ASN A 58 -9.07 17.08 -7.00
CA ASN A 58 -8.74 18.45 -6.59
C ASN A 58 -7.47 18.54 -5.73
N ILE A 59 -6.66 17.47 -5.67
CA ILE A 59 -5.38 17.46 -4.95
C ILE A 59 -4.31 18.19 -5.77
N GLY A 60 -3.86 19.35 -5.27
CA GLY A 60 -2.80 20.17 -5.86
C GLY A 60 -1.44 19.98 -5.19
N LYS A 61 -1.40 19.46 -3.96
CA LYS A 61 -0.16 19.16 -3.24
C LYS A 61 -0.31 17.88 -2.44
N ILE A 62 0.76 17.10 -2.37
CA ILE A 62 0.83 15.88 -1.56
C ILE A 62 2.04 16.04 -0.65
N GLU A 63 1.83 15.83 0.64
CA GLU A 63 2.87 15.91 1.68
C GLU A 63 2.91 14.59 2.43
N PHE A 64 4.11 14.09 2.68
CA PHE A 64 4.31 12.89 3.49
C PHE A 64 4.86 13.25 4.85
N GLU A 65 4.29 12.65 5.88
CA GLU A 65 4.72 12.77 7.26
C GLU A 65 5.03 11.38 7.82
N PHE A 66 6.19 11.27 8.45
CA PHE A 66 6.70 10.04 9.04
C PHE A 66 7.05 10.31 10.51
N PRO A 67 6.13 10.07 11.46
CA PRO A 67 6.39 10.31 12.88
C PRO A 67 7.51 9.44 13.45
N ASP A 68 7.72 8.25 12.87
CA ASP A 68 8.81 7.34 13.22
C ASP A 68 9.95 7.47 12.19
N PRO A 69 11.17 7.89 12.59
CA PRO A 69 12.32 8.01 11.70
C PRO A 69 12.69 6.70 10.98
N GLN A 70 12.45 5.54 11.60
CA GLN A 70 12.71 4.26 10.94
C GLN A 70 11.73 4.00 9.80
N VAL A 71 10.50 4.52 9.89
CA VAL A 71 9.53 4.46 8.80
C VAL A 71 9.96 5.43 7.69
N ALA A 72 10.47 6.60 8.04
CA ALA A 72 11.02 7.55 7.07
C ALA A 72 12.21 6.95 6.29
N GLU A 73 13.12 6.25 6.96
CA GLU A 73 14.24 5.55 6.31
C GLU A 73 13.75 4.42 5.39
N GLU A 74 12.75 3.65 5.83
CA GLU A 74 12.23 2.49 5.09
C GLU A 74 11.35 2.88 3.89
N LEU A 75 10.61 3.98 4.00
CA LEU A 75 9.54 4.37 3.07
C LEU A 75 9.71 5.80 2.51
N GLY A 76 10.85 6.46 2.70
CA GLY A 76 11.06 7.84 2.25
C GLY A 76 10.87 8.03 0.74
N ASP A 77 11.17 7.00 -0.05
CA ASP A 77 10.98 6.98 -1.50
C ASP A 77 9.62 6.38 -1.93
N LEU A 78 8.71 6.15 -0.99
CA LEU A 78 7.38 5.61 -1.30
C LEU A 78 6.58 6.65 -2.08
N GLY A 79 6.27 6.33 -3.34
CA GLY A 79 5.38 7.14 -4.16
C GLY A 79 3.95 7.22 -3.60
N SER A 80 3.20 8.21 -4.09
CA SER A 80 1.77 8.35 -3.80
C SER A 80 0.91 7.68 -4.88
N PRO A 81 -0.23 7.04 -4.55
CA PRO A 81 -1.20 6.59 -5.54
C PRO A 81 -2.06 7.75 -6.10
N PHE A 82 -1.98 8.94 -5.50
CA PHE A 82 -2.73 10.12 -5.91
C PHE A 82 -2.01 10.88 -7.02
N VAL A 83 -2.79 11.43 -7.95
CA VAL A 83 -2.28 12.27 -9.04
C VAL A 83 -2.42 13.73 -8.64
N LYS A 84 -1.29 14.43 -8.52
CA LYS A 84 -1.26 15.89 -8.32
C LYS A 84 -1.74 16.60 -9.59
N ARG A 85 -2.56 17.64 -9.43
CA ARG A 85 -2.97 18.53 -10.52
C ARG A 85 -2.58 19.97 -10.26
N ASP A 86 -1.95 20.61 -11.24
CA ASP A 86 -1.59 22.02 -11.15
C ASP A 86 -2.86 22.88 -11.13
N GLY A 87 -2.89 23.89 -10.26
CA GLY A 87 -4.05 24.78 -10.06
C GLY A 87 -5.20 24.18 -9.26
N ALA A 88 -5.04 22.99 -8.67
CA ALA A 88 -6.04 22.41 -7.78
C ALA A 88 -5.93 22.94 -6.35
N ASN A 89 -7.05 22.93 -5.62
CA ASN A 89 -7.22 23.71 -4.39
C ASN A 89 -6.96 22.95 -3.08
N TYR A 90 -6.60 21.67 -3.12
CA TYR A 90 -6.43 20.87 -1.91
C TYR A 90 -4.99 20.40 -1.66
N VAL A 91 -4.63 20.34 -0.39
CA VAL A 91 -3.41 19.73 0.11
C VAL A 91 -3.76 18.40 0.77
N LEU A 92 -3.18 17.30 0.28
CA LEU A 92 -3.29 15.99 0.92
C LEU A 92 -2.04 15.75 1.78
N LYS A 93 -2.20 15.73 3.10
CA LYS A 93 -1.19 15.29 4.06
C LYS A 93 -1.37 13.79 4.32
N ILE A 94 -0.31 13.03 4.15
CA ILE A 94 -0.28 11.57 4.27
C ILE A 94 0.66 11.21 5.41
N GLU A 95 0.11 10.75 6.53
CA GLU A 95 0.90 10.29 7.66
C GLU A 95 1.02 8.77 7.62
N ILE A 96 2.25 8.24 7.71
CA ILE A 96 2.52 6.80 7.69
C ILE A 96 3.14 6.36 9.01
N ILE A 97 2.41 5.53 9.75
CA ILE A 97 2.77 5.06 11.08
C ILE A 97 2.97 3.55 11.04
N ARG A 98 4.03 3.06 11.67
CA ARG A 98 4.27 1.62 11.83
C ARG A 98 3.17 0.98 12.67
N TRP A 99 2.65 -0.15 12.21
CA TRP A 99 1.63 -0.93 12.92
C TRP A 99 2.12 -2.34 13.19
N ILE A 100 2.10 -2.76 14.45
CA ILE A 100 2.44 -4.11 14.88
C ILE A 100 1.32 -4.62 15.79
N HIS A 101 0.82 -5.82 15.51
CA HIS A 101 -0.20 -6.46 16.33
C HIS A 101 -0.01 -7.98 16.33
N GLY A 102 0.38 -8.54 17.48
CA GLY A 102 0.82 -9.92 17.60
C GLY A 102 1.96 -10.21 16.61
N ASN A 103 1.85 -11.30 15.85
CA ASN A 103 2.87 -11.71 14.87
C ASN A 103 2.69 -11.02 13.50
N ARG A 104 1.90 -9.94 13.40
CA ARG A 104 1.66 -9.21 12.15
C ARG A 104 2.28 -7.83 12.23
N TYR A 105 2.87 -7.39 11.12
CA TYR A 105 3.31 -6.01 10.95
C TYR A 105 2.76 -5.40 9.66
N GLY A 106 2.76 -4.07 9.65
CA GLY A 106 2.13 -3.27 8.63
C GLY A 106 2.31 -1.78 8.90
N TYR A 107 1.46 -0.99 8.27
CA TYR A 107 1.42 0.46 8.47
C TYR A 107 -0.03 0.93 8.55
N VAL A 108 -0.27 1.92 9.41
CA VAL A 108 -1.44 2.77 9.30
C VAL A 108 -1.06 3.93 8.39
N ILE A 109 -1.88 4.20 7.38
CA ILE A 109 -1.77 5.41 6.57
C ILE A 109 -3.00 6.26 6.85
N GLN A 110 -2.77 7.47 7.35
CA GLN A 110 -3.80 8.49 7.52
C GLN A 110 -3.74 9.49 6.37
N HIS A 111 -4.90 9.91 5.89
CA HIS A 111 -5.09 10.83 4.79
C HIS A 111 -5.89 12.02 5.30
N ASN A 112 -5.26 13.18 5.37
CA ASN A 112 -5.89 14.43 5.78
C ASN A 112 -5.91 15.39 4.58
N ILE A 113 -7.10 15.83 4.18
CA ILE A 113 -7.29 16.75 3.06
C ILE A 113 -7.65 18.11 3.62
N PHE A 114 -6.88 19.12 3.22
CA PHE A 114 -7.06 20.51 3.60
C PHE A 114 -7.35 21.37 2.37
N ASP A 115 -8.05 22.47 2.56
CA ASP A 115 -8.10 23.54 1.56
C ASP A 115 -6.83 24.42 1.60
N LEU A 116 -6.81 25.48 0.80
CA LEU A 116 -5.68 26.43 0.75
C LEU A 116 -5.59 27.33 2.00
N SER A 117 -6.64 27.38 2.82
CA SER A 117 -6.69 28.14 4.08
C SER A 117 -6.23 27.28 5.28
N ASP A 118 -5.80 26.04 5.03
CA ASP A 118 -5.45 25.03 6.04
C ASP A 118 -6.65 24.53 6.87
N ASP A 119 -7.88 24.71 6.37
CA ASP A 119 -9.07 24.12 6.97
C ASP A 119 -9.20 22.65 6.55
N LYS A 120 -9.36 21.76 7.53
CA LYS A 120 -9.49 20.31 7.28
C LYS A 120 -10.86 20.00 6.68
N LEU A 121 -10.87 19.52 5.43
CA LEU A 121 -12.07 19.14 4.70
C LEU A 121 -12.47 17.69 4.93
N PHE A 122 -11.48 16.79 5.01
CA PHE A 122 -11.73 15.36 5.06
C PHE A 122 -10.58 14.61 5.73
N GLU A 123 -10.92 13.52 6.42
CA GLU A 123 -9.95 12.65 7.08
C GLU A 123 -10.38 11.19 6.96
N PHE A 124 -9.44 10.31 6.67
CA PHE A 124 -9.63 8.87 6.80
C PHE A 124 -8.33 8.12 7.02
N GLY A 125 -8.42 6.92 7.60
CA GLY A 125 -7.26 6.07 7.88
C GLY A 125 -7.48 4.63 7.46
N ARG A 126 -6.40 3.96 7.04
CA ARG A 126 -6.39 2.54 6.65
C ARG A 126 -5.18 1.81 7.20
N THR A 127 -5.39 0.58 7.65
CA THR A 127 -4.30 -0.30 8.10
C THR A 127 -3.97 -1.33 7.02
N TYR A 128 -2.70 -1.38 6.61
CA TYR A 128 -2.19 -2.30 5.60
C TYR A 128 -1.26 -3.33 6.23
N LYS A 129 -1.66 -4.60 6.21
CA LYS A 129 -0.85 -5.72 6.72
C LYS A 129 0.14 -6.14 5.63
N VAL A 130 1.44 -6.00 5.89
CA VAL A 130 2.49 -6.22 4.88
C VAL A 130 3.37 -7.44 5.17
N GLY A 131 3.22 -8.08 6.34
CA GLY A 131 3.92 -9.33 6.65
C GLY A 131 3.71 -9.88 8.05
N TRP A 132 4.64 -10.73 8.46
CA TRP A 132 4.72 -11.35 9.78
C TRP A 132 6.06 -11.07 10.47
N ILE A 133 6.04 -10.98 11.79
CA ILE A 133 7.22 -11.01 12.65
C ILE A 133 7.39 -12.46 13.11
N TRP A 134 8.58 -13.02 12.94
CA TRP A 134 8.94 -14.39 13.33
C TRP A 134 10.02 -14.35 14.40
#